data_AF-C0CWS1-F1
#
_entry.id   AF-C0CWS1-F1
#
_cell.length_a   1.000
_cell.length_b   1.000
_cell.length_c   1.000
_cell.angle_alpha   90.00
_cell.angle_beta   90.00
_cell.angle_gamma   90.00
#
_symmetry.space_group_name_H-M   'P 1'
#
loop_
_entity.id
_entity.type
_entity.pdbx_description
1 polymer ?
#
loop_
_entity_poly.entity_id
_entity_poly.type
_entity_poly.pdbx_seq_one_letter_code
_entity_poly.pdbx_strand_id
1 'polypeptide(L)'
;MEKQDLPRPSPPPYLTFLHTAVRIKETIGYAEETMDKVRLEQLKEKNRAFVRRKTWEEHELFQDCIRSLGEVRLIEGEEEIRGLIHSMCGRFPFDEDRHMEGARPAAVDELDFGTDQTWYIVWDDAALPAVAWGGGPLPNRGDDLFAVAFDTYIFNGSFTEIVHRDSSGRLWRSP
;
A
#
# COMPACT_ATOMS: atom_id res chain seq x y z
N MET A 1 52.70 -11.70 59.90
CA MET A 1 52.23 -11.88 58.52
C MET A 1 50.87 -11.22 58.43
N GLU A 2 50.80 -9.98 57.96
CA GLU A 2 49.56 -9.32 57.49
C GLU A 2 49.98 -8.00 56.84
N LYS A 3 49.86 -7.91 55.52
CA LYS A 3 49.97 -6.65 54.79
C LYS A 3 48.58 -6.04 54.80
N GLN A 4 48.41 -4.91 55.48
CA GLN A 4 47.20 -4.10 55.36
C GLN A 4 47.22 -3.41 53.99
N ASP A 5 46.25 -3.74 53.14
CA ASP A 5 45.99 -3.02 51.89
C ASP A 5 45.47 -1.61 52.22
N LEU A 6 46.24 -0.60 51.80
CA LEU A 6 45.82 0.80 51.84
C LEU A 6 44.61 1.02 50.91
N PRO A 7 43.59 1.78 51.33
CA PRO A 7 42.45 2.10 50.47
C PRO A 7 42.94 2.95 49.29
N ARG A 8 42.60 2.52 48.07
CA ARG A 8 42.89 3.29 46.85
C ARG A 8 42.25 4.67 46.96
N PRO A 9 42.96 5.76 46.59
CA PRO A 9 42.37 7.09 46.60
C PRO A 9 41.20 7.14 45.62
N SER A 10 40.06 7.64 46.09
CA SER A 10 38.92 7.93 45.24
C SER A 10 39.33 8.96 44.17
N PRO A 11 38.91 8.79 42.92
CA PRO A 11 39.26 9.73 41.87
C PRO A 11 38.72 11.12 42.23
N PRO A 12 39.50 12.19 41.99
CA PRO A 12 39.08 13.54 42.34
C PRO A 12 37.74 13.91 41.66
N PRO A 13 36.84 14.63 42.35
CA PRO A 13 35.47 14.87 41.88
C PRO A 13 35.40 15.61 40.53
N TYR A 14 36.45 16.31 40.13
CA TYR A 14 36.51 17.01 38.85
C TYR A 14 36.66 16.05 37.65
N LEU A 15 37.29 14.89 37.84
CA LEU A 15 37.45 13.86 36.79
C LEU A 15 36.14 13.11 36.52
N THR A 16 35.32 12.86 37.56
CA THR A 16 34.00 12.26 37.39
C THR A 16 33.03 13.23 36.70
N PHE A 17 33.08 14.52 37.03
CA PHE A 17 32.25 15.53 36.36
C PHE A 17 32.56 15.68 34.86
N LEU A 18 33.85 15.74 34.48
CA LEU A 18 34.25 15.82 33.07
C LEU A 18 33.82 14.59 32.28
N HIS A 19 34.04 13.39 32.82
CA HIS A 19 33.63 12.15 32.15
C HIS A 19 32.11 12.05 31.99
N THR A 20 31.35 12.52 32.98
CA THR A 20 29.87 12.52 32.92
C THR A 20 29.36 13.55 31.91
N ALA A 21 29.98 14.74 31.86
CA ALA A 21 29.61 15.79 30.90
C ALA A 21 29.92 15.40 29.44
N VAL A 22 31.05 14.73 29.19
CA VAL A 22 31.39 14.18 27.86
C VAL A 22 30.36 13.13 27.43
N ARG A 23 30.03 12.19 28.33
CA ARG A 23 29.01 11.16 28.06
C ARG A 23 27.64 11.77 27.72
N ILE A 24 27.22 12.81 28.46
CA ILE A 24 25.94 13.49 28.23
C ILE A 24 25.94 14.18 26.86
N LYS A 25 27.03 14.86 26.48
CA LYS A 25 27.14 15.49 25.15
C LYS A 25 27.10 14.47 24.01
N GLU A 26 27.80 13.35 24.15
CA GLU A 26 27.79 12.26 23.16
C GLU A 26 26.38 11.65 23.03
N THR A 27 25.68 11.43 24.14
CA THR A 27 24.32 10.88 24.11
C THR A 27 23.31 11.84 23.50
N ILE A 28 23.44 13.16 23.77
CA ILE A 28 22.58 14.20 23.17
C ILE A 28 22.83 14.31 21.67
N GLY A 29 24.09 14.33 21.22
CA GLY A 29 24.42 14.38 19.79
C GLY A 29 23.90 13.16 19.02
N TYR A 30 23.98 11.96 19.62
CA TYR A 30 23.42 10.75 19.02
C TYR A 30 21.87 10.78 18.97
N ALA A 31 21.23 11.37 19.98
CA ALA A 31 19.77 11.56 20.01
C ALA A 31 19.29 12.57 18.96
N GLU A 32 20.04 13.66 18.74
CA GLU A 32 19.76 14.67 17.71
C GLU A 32 19.91 14.08 16.30
N GLU A 33 21.00 13.35 16.02
CA GLU A 33 21.19 12.68 14.72
C GLU A 33 20.12 11.62 14.43
N THR A 34 19.64 10.91 15.45
CA THR A 34 18.56 9.92 15.29
C THR A 34 17.19 10.59 15.10
N MET A 35 16.91 11.71 15.78
CA MET A 35 15.72 12.52 15.53
C MET A 35 15.70 13.12 14.11
N ASP A 36 16.84 13.60 13.62
CA ASP A 36 16.96 14.14 12.27
C ASP A 36 16.75 13.06 11.20
N LYS A 37 17.25 11.84 11.43
CA LYS A 37 16.98 10.68 10.56
C LYS A 37 15.49 10.31 10.55
N VAL A 38 14.85 10.23 11.72
CA VAL A 38 13.41 9.95 11.83
C VAL A 38 12.59 11.02 11.12
N ARG A 39 12.93 12.30 11.31
CA ARG A 39 12.27 13.43 10.64
C ARG A 39 12.47 13.38 9.12
N LEU A 40 13.66 13.03 8.65
CA LEU A 40 13.94 12.86 7.23
C LEU A 40 13.10 11.73 6.62
N GLU A 41 12.99 10.59 7.28
CA GLU A 41 12.16 9.47 6.81
C GLU A 41 10.67 9.84 6.78
N GLN A 42 10.17 10.56 7.78
CA GLN A 42 8.80 11.09 7.76
C GLN A 42 8.57 12.07 6.60
N LEU A 43 9.54 12.93 6.29
CA LEU A 43 9.45 13.86 5.16
C LEU A 43 9.49 13.13 3.81
N LYS A 44 10.35 12.11 3.68
CA LYS A 44 10.38 11.24 2.49
C LYS A 44 9.04 10.53 2.30
N GLU A 45 8.46 10.00 3.37
CA GLU A 45 7.16 9.33 3.29
C GLU A 45 6.04 10.27 2.87
N LYS A 46 5.99 11.48 3.47
CA LYS A 46 5.05 12.52 3.05
C LYS A 46 5.25 12.93 1.58
N ASN A 47 6.50 13.03 1.13
CA ASN A 47 6.80 13.36 -0.26
C ASN A 47 6.35 12.23 -1.21
N ARG A 48 6.64 10.96 -0.88
CA ARG A 48 6.16 9.80 -1.65
C ARG A 48 4.64 9.77 -1.76
N ALA A 49 3.94 9.99 -0.64
CA ALA A 49 2.47 10.05 -0.64
C ALA A 49 1.95 11.22 -1.50
N PHE A 50 2.59 12.39 -1.42
CA PHE A 50 2.23 13.55 -2.23
C PHE A 50 2.45 13.33 -3.72
N VAL A 51 3.60 12.78 -4.12
CA VAL A 51 3.91 12.47 -5.52
C VAL A 51 2.92 11.47 -6.07
N ARG A 52 2.64 10.37 -5.36
CA ARG A 52 1.64 9.39 -5.78
C ARG A 52 0.27 10.01 -5.99
N ARG A 53 -0.16 10.85 -5.03
CA ARG A 53 -1.42 11.58 -5.15
C ARG A 53 -1.47 12.44 -6.41
N LYS A 54 -0.42 13.21 -6.66
CA LYS A 54 -0.30 14.02 -7.88
C LYS A 54 -0.36 13.16 -9.14
N THR A 55 0.31 12.01 -9.15
CA THR A 55 0.31 11.10 -10.29
C THR A 55 -1.09 10.64 -10.68
N TRP A 56 -1.89 10.15 -9.73
CA TRP A 56 -3.23 9.65 -10.07
C TRP A 56 -4.27 10.78 -10.20
N GLU A 57 -4.07 11.94 -9.55
CA GLU A 57 -4.89 13.15 -9.78
C GLU A 57 -4.77 13.66 -11.22
N GLU A 58 -3.58 13.54 -11.82
CA GLU A 58 -3.30 13.94 -13.20
C GLU A 58 -3.57 12.83 -14.23
N HIS A 59 -3.93 11.62 -13.78
CA HIS A 59 -4.21 10.48 -14.64
C HIS A 59 -5.63 10.55 -15.22
N GLU A 60 -5.77 11.14 -16.41
CA GLU A 60 -7.06 11.44 -17.06
C GLU A 60 -8.00 10.22 -17.12
N LEU A 61 -7.51 9.07 -17.59
CA LEU A 61 -8.32 7.84 -17.70
C LEU A 61 -8.85 7.36 -16.34
N PHE A 62 -8.06 7.54 -15.28
CA PHE A 62 -8.49 7.17 -13.94
C PHE A 62 -9.56 8.13 -13.45
N GLN A 63 -9.38 9.44 -13.66
CA GLN A 63 -10.38 10.44 -13.28
C GLN A 63 -11.71 10.25 -14.02
N ASP A 64 -11.67 9.91 -15.30
CA ASP A 64 -12.87 9.60 -16.09
C ASP A 64 -13.55 8.32 -15.60
N CYS A 65 -12.78 7.26 -15.31
CA CYS A 65 -13.31 6.04 -14.68
C CYS A 65 -14.02 6.34 -13.36
N ILE A 66 -13.40 7.10 -12.45
CA ILE A 66 -14.01 7.44 -11.15
C ILE A 66 -15.28 8.25 -11.33
N ARG A 67 -15.28 9.21 -12.27
CA ARG A 67 -16.48 10.00 -12.58
C ARG A 67 -17.61 9.11 -13.11
N SER A 68 -17.28 8.12 -13.93
CA SER A 68 -18.25 7.17 -14.50
C SER A 68 -18.80 6.19 -13.46
N LEU A 69 -17.95 5.71 -12.53
CA LEU A 69 -18.37 4.83 -11.43
C LEU A 69 -19.25 5.55 -10.39
N GLY A 70 -19.12 6.87 -10.28
CA GLY A 70 -19.95 7.69 -9.39
C GLY A 70 -19.46 7.68 -7.95
N GLU A 71 -20.27 7.19 -7.02
CA GLU A 71 -19.92 7.17 -5.60
C GLU A 71 -18.94 6.02 -5.31
N VAL A 72 -17.68 6.38 -5.09
CA VAL A 72 -16.60 5.44 -4.78
C VAL A 72 -15.76 5.92 -3.60
N ARG A 73 -15.12 4.98 -2.92
CA ARG A 73 -14.12 5.27 -1.89
C ARG A 73 -12.74 4.89 -2.42
N LEU A 74 -11.84 5.86 -2.47
CA LEU A 74 -10.43 5.63 -2.80
C LEU A 74 -9.67 5.03 -1.61
N ILE A 75 -8.80 4.08 -1.92
CA ILE A 75 -7.87 3.45 -0.98
C ILE A 75 -6.46 3.82 -1.44
N GLU A 76 -5.88 4.83 -0.79
CA GLU A 76 -4.55 5.40 -1.12
C GLU A 76 -3.41 4.74 -0.33
N GLY A 77 -3.73 4.02 0.75
CA GLY A 77 -2.75 3.44 1.66
C GLY A 77 -2.04 2.24 1.04
N GLU A 78 -0.74 2.35 0.78
CA GLU A 78 0.06 1.27 0.19
C GLU A 78 -0.05 -0.06 0.95
N GLU A 79 -0.02 0.01 2.28
CA GLU A 79 -0.18 -1.16 3.16
C GLU A 79 -1.58 -1.79 3.04
N GLU A 80 -2.61 -0.95 2.87
CA GLU A 80 -4.00 -1.40 2.71
C GLU A 80 -4.20 -2.05 1.33
N ILE A 81 -3.68 -1.43 0.27
CA ILE A 81 -3.70 -1.98 -1.10
C ILE A 81 -2.93 -3.31 -1.15
N ARG A 82 -1.74 -3.37 -0.53
CA ARG A 82 -0.96 -4.60 -0.46
C ARG A 82 -1.70 -5.70 0.31
N GLY A 83 -2.39 -5.34 1.39
CA GLY A 83 -3.25 -6.26 2.14
C GLY A 83 -4.41 -6.81 1.30
N LEU A 84 -5.05 -5.96 0.49
CA LEU A 84 -6.09 -6.36 -0.45
C LEU A 84 -5.57 -7.34 -1.50
N ILE A 85 -4.47 -7.00 -2.18
CA ILE A 85 -3.84 -7.85 -3.19
C ILE A 85 -3.42 -9.19 -2.58
N HIS A 86 -2.80 -9.17 -1.40
CA HIS A 86 -2.40 -10.41 -0.72
C HIS A 86 -3.60 -11.29 -0.37
N SER A 87 -4.70 -10.70 0.10
CA SER A 87 -5.93 -11.42 0.41
C SER A 87 -6.58 -12.00 -0.84
N MET A 88 -6.59 -11.25 -1.94
CA MET A 88 -7.07 -11.69 -3.25
C MET A 88 -6.26 -12.89 -3.76
N CYS A 89 -4.93 -12.78 -3.81
CA CYS A 89 -4.06 -13.87 -4.27
C CYS A 89 -4.10 -15.11 -3.36
N GLY A 90 -4.43 -14.95 -2.08
CA GLY A 90 -4.61 -16.07 -1.15
C GLY A 90 -5.93 -16.82 -1.33
N ARG A 91 -6.91 -16.23 -2.02
CA ARG A 91 -8.27 -16.78 -2.22
C ARG A 91 -8.50 -17.28 -3.63
N PHE A 92 -7.93 -16.59 -4.61
CA PHE A 92 -8.03 -16.94 -6.02
C PHE A 92 -6.70 -17.57 -6.46
N PRO A 93 -6.71 -18.85 -6.90
CA PRO A 93 -5.53 -19.48 -7.44
C PRO A 93 -5.14 -18.83 -8.78
N PHE A 94 -3.89 -18.42 -8.89
CA PHE A 94 -3.29 -17.94 -10.13
C PHE A 94 -2.18 -18.92 -10.55
N ASP A 95 -2.11 -19.21 -11.85
CA ASP A 95 -1.03 -20.01 -12.42
C ASP A 95 0.27 -19.19 -12.60
N GLU A 96 1.31 -19.83 -13.12
CA GLU A 96 2.62 -19.19 -13.36
C GLU A 96 2.55 -18.02 -14.35
N ASP A 97 1.55 -18.03 -15.24
CA ASP A 97 1.29 -17.01 -16.25
C ASP A 97 0.29 -15.95 -15.75
N ARG A 98 -0.06 -15.97 -14.46
CA ARG A 98 -1.06 -15.09 -13.81
C ARG A 98 -2.47 -15.23 -14.38
N HIS A 99 -2.78 -16.32 -15.07
CA HIS A 99 -4.16 -16.67 -15.35
C HIS A 99 -4.77 -17.27 -14.11
N MET A 100 -6.04 -16.94 -13.91
CA MET A 100 -6.78 -17.42 -12.75
C MET A 100 -7.31 -18.83 -13.03
N GLU A 101 -6.95 -19.78 -12.18
CA GLU A 101 -7.36 -21.17 -12.38
C GLU A 101 -8.89 -21.30 -12.24
N GLY A 102 -9.52 -22.03 -13.17
CA GLY A 102 -10.97 -22.24 -13.15
C GLY A 102 -11.80 -21.05 -13.64
N ALA A 103 -11.16 -19.92 -13.95
CA ALA A 103 -11.85 -18.78 -14.54
C ALA A 103 -12.33 -19.10 -15.96
N ARG A 104 -13.48 -18.52 -16.32
CA ARG A 104 -14.08 -18.67 -17.65
C ARG A 104 -14.03 -17.34 -18.39
N PRO A 105 -13.88 -17.36 -19.73
CA PRO A 105 -14.05 -16.16 -20.51
C PRO A 105 -15.41 -15.52 -20.23
N ALA A 106 -15.44 -14.21 -20.04
CA ALA A 106 -16.65 -13.42 -19.83
C ALA A 106 -16.76 -12.33 -20.89
N ALA A 107 -17.97 -11.99 -21.31
CA ALA A 107 -18.21 -10.79 -22.09
C ALA A 107 -18.54 -9.61 -21.16
N VAL A 108 -18.15 -8.40 -21.54
CA VAL A 108 -18.45 -7.21 -20.71
C VAL A 108 -19.96 -7.03 -20.50
N ASP A 109 -20.75 -7.29 -21.54
CA ASP A 109 -22.21 -7.19 -21.51
C ASP A 109 -22.87 -8.19 -20.53
N GLU A 110 -22.12 -9.19 -20.04
CA GLU A 110 -22.57 -10.19 -19.05
C GLU A 110 -22.14 -9.84 -17.61
N LEU A 111 -21.34 -8.78 -17.44
CA LEU A 111 -20.85 -8.34 -16.14
C LEU A 111 -21.90 -7.49 -15.41
N ASP A 112 -22.56 -8.10 -14.44
CA ASP A 112 -23.34 -7.42 -13.42
C ASP A 112 -22.71 -7.71 -12.06
N PHE A 113 -22.33 -6.65 -11.36
CA PHE A 113 -21.68 -6.73 -10.07
C PHE A 113 -22.68 -6.71 -8.91
N GLY A 114 -23.98 -6.51 -9.14
CA GLY A 114 -24.96 -6.41 -8.03
C GLY A 114 -24.65 -5.27 -7.06
N THR A 115 -25.56 -4.94 -6.15
CA THR A 115 -25.41 -3.77 -5.25
C THR A 115 -25.52 -4.11 -3.77
N ASP A 116 -25.49 -5.40 -3.44
CA ASP A 116 -25.64 -5.95 -2.09
C ASP A 116 -24.31 -6.04 -1.33
N GLN A 117 -23.19 -5.82 -2.01
CA GLN A 117 -21.85 -5.94 -1.46
C GLN A 117 -20.90 -4.89 -2.05
N THR A 118 -19.77 -4.68 -1.37
CA THR A 118 -18.69 -3.84 -1.87
C THR A 118 -17.78 -4.62 -2.81
N TRP A 119 -17.42 -4.00 -3.92
CA TRP A 119 -16.45 -4.46 -4.89
C TRP A 119 -15.19 -3.64 -4.80
N TYR A 120 -14.05 -4.31 -4.94
CA TYR A 120 -12.74 -3.70 -4.96
C TYR A 120 -12.17 -3.78 -6.36
N ILE A 121 -11.63 -2.67 -6.85
CA ILE A 121 -10.97 -2.56 -8.15
C ILE A 121 -9.49 -2.25 -7.88
N VAL A 122 -8.63 -3.04 -8.51
CA VAL A 122 -7.17 -2.91 -8.41
C VAL A 122 -6.57 -3.01 -9.82
N TRP A 123 -5.60 -2.15 -10.10
CA TRP A 123 -4.88 -2.09 -11.38
C TRP A 123 -3.43 -2.59 -11.22
N ASP A 124 -2.77 -2.93 -12.33
CA ASP A 124 -1.34 -3.28 -12.35
C ASP A 124 -0.39 -2.09 -12.22
N ASP A 125 -0.91 -0.87 -12.10
CA ASP A 125 -0.12 0.33 -11.83
C ASP A 125 -0.09 0.66 -10.32
N ALA A 126 1.08 0.54 -9.70
CA ALA A 126 1.31 0.85 -8.29
C ALA A 126 1.16 2.34 -7.93
N ALA A 127 1.09 3.24 -8.92
CA ALA A 127 0.81 4.66 -8.70
C ALA A 127 -0.69 4.94 -8.53
N LEU A 128 -1.56 4.02 -8.94
CA LEU A 128 -3.00 4.17 -8.84
C LEU A 128 -3.50 3.68 -7.48
N PRO A 129 -4.48 4.39 -6.86
CA PRO A 129 -5.13 3.91 -5.65
C PRO A 129 -6.01 2.70 -5.99
N ALA A 130 -6.31 1.84 -5.03
CA ALA A 130 -7.40 0.89 -5.20
C ALA A 130 -8.75 1.58 -4.97
N VAL A 131 -9.84 1.00 -5.49
CA VAL A 131 -11.17 1.61 -5.39
C VAL A 131 -12.15 0.64 -4.77
N ALA A 132 -12.87 1.09 -3.74
CA ALA A 132 -14.04 0.41 -3.22
C ALA A 132 -15.30 1.05 -3.82
N TRP A 133 -16.12 0.22 -4.45
CA TRP A 133 -17.30 0.60 -5.21
C TRP A 133 -18.50 -0.25 -4.77
N GLY A 134 -19.71 0.34 -4.80
CA GLY A 134 -20.95 -0.32 -4.38
C GLY A 134 -21.48 -1.39 -5.36
N GLY A 135 -20.81 -1.59 -6.49
CA GLY A 135 -21.26 -2.50 -7.54
C GLY A 135 -22.39 -1.94 -8.40
N GLY A 136 -23.00 -2.82 -9.19
CA GLY A 136 -24.03 -2.52 -10.19
C GLY A 136 -23.55 -2.76 -11.62
N PRO A 137 -24.29 -2.27 -12.63
CA PRO A 137 -23.87 -2.37 -14.01
C PRO A 137 -22.65 -1.49 -14.27
N LEU A 138 -21.72 -1.97 -15.11
CA LEU A 138 -20.57 -1.18 -15.51
C LEU A 138 -21.01 0.05 -16.32
N PRO A 139 -20.62 1.27 -15.92
CA PRO A 139 -20.89 2.46 -16.72
C PRO A 139 -20.12 2.38 -18.04
N ASN A 140 -20.70 2.92 -19.12
CA ASN A 140 -20.11 2.92 -20.46
C ASN A 140 -19.58 1.55 -20.91
N ARG A 141 -20.27 0.45 -20.53
CA ARG A 141 -19.83 -0.92 -20.82
C ARG A 141 -18.40 -1.20 -20.34
N GLY A 142 -17.96 -0.58 -19.25
CA GLY A 142 -16.64 -0.79 -18.67
C GLY A 142 -15.48 -0.18 -19.46
N ASP A 143 -15.74 0.56 -20.55
CA ASP A 143 -14.66 1.14 -21.38
C ASP A 143 -13.76 2.05 -20.55
N ASP A 144 -14.33 2.96 -19.75
CA ASP A 144 -13.57 3.87 -18.90
C ASP A 144 -12.77 3.10 -17.83
N LEU A 145 -13.34 2.03 -17.27
CA LEU A 145 -12.72 1.21 -16.22
C LEU A 145 -11.52 0.41 -16.74
N PHE A 146 -11.70 -0.24 -17.89
CA PHE A 146 -10.71 -1.08 -18.51
C PHE A 146 -9.68 -0.30 -19.34
N ALA A 147 -9.93 0.97 -19.64
CA ALA A 147 -8.94 1.85 -20.25
C ALA A 147 -7.85 2.29 -19.28
N VAL A 148 -8.11 2.27 -17.97
CA VAL A 148 -7.20 2.81 -16.95
C VAL A 148 -5.82 2.13 -16.98
N ALA A 149 -5.79 0.81 -17.08
CA ALA A 149 -4.55 0.03 -17.07
C ALA A 149 -4.68 -1.26 -17.89
N PHE A 150 -3.57 -1.97 -18.09
CA PHE A 150 -3.57 -3.18 -18.92
C PHE A 150 -4.24 -4.34 -18.20
N ASP A 151 -3.81 -4.62 -16.97
CA ASP A 151 -4.46 -5.61 -16.13
C ASP A 151 -5.38 -4.93 -15.10
N THR A 152 -6.60 -5.44 -14.94
CA THR A 152 -7.57 -4.91 -13.98
C THR A 152 -8.25 -6.06 -13.26
N TYR A 153 -8.27 -5.99 -11.92
CA TYR A 153 -8.86 -6.99 -11.04
C TYR A 153 -10.03 -6.37 -10.29
N ILE A 154 -11.20 -7.00 -10.36
CA ILE A 154 -12.42 -6.56 -9.69
C ILE A 154 -12.93 -7.73 -8.86
N PHE A 155 -12.96 -7.61 -7.54
CA PHE A 155 -13.38 -8.71 -6.66
C PHE A 155 -14.29 -8.22 -5.54
N ASN A 156 -15.18 -9.08 -5.07
CA ASN A 156 -16.09 -8.72 -3.99
C ASN A 156 -15.39 -8.77 -2.62
N GLY A 157 -15.92 -8.06 -1.64
CA GLY A 157 -15.34 -8.03 -0.29
C GLY A 157 -15.36 -9.36 0.46
N SER A 158 -16.15 -10.32 0.01
CA SER A 158 -16.15 -11.69 0.53
C SER A 158 -15.07 -12.58 -0.10
N PHE A 159 -14.36 -12.10 -1.12
CA PHE A 159 -13.39 -12.86 -1.91
C PHE A 159 -13.93 -14.20 -2.41
N THR A 160 -15.21 -14.19 -2.77
CA THR A 160 -15.83 -15.32 -3.46
C THR A 160 -15.72 -15.09 -4.94
N GLU A 161 -16.00 -13.89 -5.43
CA GLU A 161 -16.05 -13.63 -6.87
C GLU A 161 -14.99 -12.64 -7.31
N ILE A 162 -14.44 -12.88 -8.50
CA ILE A 162 -13.47 -12.00 -9.14
C ILE A 162 -13.64 -11.99 -10.67
N VAL A 163 -13.42 -10.81 -11.24
CA VAL A 163 -13.30 -10.55 -12.66
C VAL A 163 -11.90 -9.99 -12.90
N HIS A 164 -11.21 -10.53 -13.88
CA HIS A 164 -9.88 -10.12 -14.29
C HIS A 164 -9.89 -9.79 -15.77
N ARG A 165 -9.47 -8.57 -16.12
CA ARG A 165 -9.06 -8.24 -17.49
C ARG A 165 -7.56 -8.41 -17.60
N ASP A 166 -7.13 -9.28 -18.50
CA ASP A 166 -5.71 -9.45 -18.79
C ASP A 166 -5.21 -8.39 -19.79
N SER A 167 -3.89 -8.27 -19.87
CA SER A 167 -3.18 -7.38 -20.80
C SER A 167 -3.45 -7.63 -22.28
N SER A 168 -4.02 -8.80 -22.64
CA SER A 168 -4.48 -9.09 -24.00
C SER A 168 -5.89 -8.53 -24.28
N GLY A 169 -6.53 -7.94 -23.27
CA GLY A 169 -7.88 -7.39 -23.32
C GLY A 169 -8.98 -8.41 -23.10
N ARG A 170 -8.64 -9.66 -22.75
CA ARG A 170 -9.63 -10.70 -22.47
C ARG A 170 -10.10 -10.60 -21.03
N LEU A 171 -11.38 -10.89 -20.84
CA LEU A 171 -12.03 -10.88 -19.55
C LEU A 171 -12.26 -12.30 -19.06
N TRP A 172 -11.97 -12.51 -17.80
CA TRP A 172 -12.06 -13.77 -17.11
C TRP A 172 -12.89 -13.56 -15.84
N ARG A 173 -13.81 -14.47 -15.57
CA ARG A 173 -14.64 -14.46 -14.35
C ARG A 173 -14.47 -15.77 -13.61
N SER A 174 -14.21 -15.68 -12.31
CA SER A 174 -14.25 -16.82 -11.38
C SER A 174 -15.28 -16.53 -10.29
N PRO A 175 -16.14 -17.50 -9.97
CA PRO A 175 -16.98 -17.47 -8.76
C PRO A 175 -16.17 -17.83 -7.52
#